data_AF-A0A9E5YKU9-F1
#
_entry.id   AF-A0A9E5YKU9-F1
#
_cell.length_a   1.000
_cell.length_b   1.000
_cell.length_c   1.000
_cell.angle_alpha   90.00
_cell.angle_beta   90.00
_cell.angle_gamma   90.00
#
_symmetry.space_group_name_H-M   'P 1'
#
loop_
_entity.id
_entity.type
_entity.pdbx_description
1 polymer ?
#
loop_
_entity_poly.entity_id
_entity_poly.type
_entity_poly.pdbx_seq_one_letter_code
_entity_poly.pdbx_strand_id
1 'polypeptide(L)'
;MKLISIIFTLFLILPMSAYAQDLVDVGFVNNGVYLSTQQYFVGDEIRAYARMRNLGDTDLVGQVGFYMGDVLLQTAQTISLPADGFYEEVFIDFIVPNSAFNIAARIDSTTPQDQNLSNNYVQTPLYVPTLDDDRDGVANDSDNCKFISNADQLDTDGDGIGDACDVDDDNDGLNDDVEEQLGTDTLEPDTDSDGVIDPEDAEPLNPLITKEERVVTPPPPVAPPETTTTNTNTKVIDSEEDSLFGGFFNFGVGDNTEQGTGEVQDLQSDAIFTLKKLSWDTFSFETKQSEIVPVNIKWNFGDGEESDESSVTHVFPGAGTYHTMLQVTDEEGNVEEGEVDIIITFFHLSNPVYLAFVVVLVVICLLTIAAMFRLKDNSDDEDEDE
;
A
#
# COMPACT_ATOMS: atom_id res chain seq x y z
N MET A 1 16.50 57.57 64.44
CA MET A 1 15.10 57.15 64.23
C MET A 1 14.27 58.06 63.29
N LYS A 2 14.87 58.73 62.28
CA LYS A 2 14.09 59.38 61.20
C LYS A 2 14.64 59.15 59.78
N LEU A 3 15.80 58.50 59.64
CA LEU A 3 16.42 58.23 58.33
C LEU A 3 16.13 56.81 57.78
N ILE A 4 15.75 55.86 58.65
CA ILE A 4 15.48 54.47 58.27
C ILE A 4 14.04 54.29 57.75
N SER A 5 13.14 55.24 58.02
CA SER A 5 11.74 55.16 57.56
C SER A 5 11.53 55.56 56.10
N ILE A 6 12.52 56.19 55.43
CA ILE A 6 12.36 56.69 54.05
C ILE A 6 12.83 55.64 53.02
N ILE A 7 13.74 54.73 53.40
CA ILE A 7 14.21 53.67 52.50
C ILE A 7 13.19 52.52 52.39
N PHE A 8 12.36 52.31 53.42
CA PHE A 8 11.33 51.25 53.40
C PHE A 8 10.03 51.65 52.67
N THR A 9 9.84 52.93 52.33
CA THR A 9 8.67 53.39 51.56
C THR A 9 8.94 53.60 50.07
N LEU A 10 10.20 53.50 49.63
CA LEU A 10 10.58 53.64 48.22
C LEU A 10 10.74 52.30 47.48
N PHE A 11 10.51 51.16 48.15
CA PHE A 11 10.61 49.83 47.55
C PHE A 11 9.23 49.21 47.19
N LEU A 12 8.13 49.94 47.42
CA LEU A 12 6.76 49.43 47.27
C LEU A 12 5.97 50.08 46.11
N ILE A 13 6.68 50.62 45.11
CA ILE A 13 6.07 51.11 43.85
C ILE A 13 7.03 50.88 42.68
N LEU A 14 7.66 49.70 42.59
CA LEU A 14 8.06 49.23 41.26
C LEU A 14 6.77 48.75 40.59
N PRO A 15 6.28 49.38 39.52
CA PRO A 15 5.27 48.75 38.71
C PRO A 15 5.88 47.42 38.26
N MET A 16 5.38 46.31 38.76
CA MET A 16 5.54 45.04 38.07
C MET A 16 4.78 45.22 36.76
N SER A 17 5.46 45.77 35.75
CA SER A 17 5.07 45.57 34.38
C SER A 17 5.14 44.07 34.18
N ALA A 18 4.01 43.38 34.35
CA ALA A 18 3.86 42.06 33.78
C ALA A 18 4.01 42.29 32.28
N TYR A 19 5.21 42.03 31.76
CA TYR A 19 5.40 41.89 30.33
C TYR A 19 4.63 40.62 29.96
N ALA A 20 3.38 40.77 29.53
CA ALA A 20 2.74 39.73 28.75
C ALA A 20 3.64 39.55 27.52
N GLN A 21 4.34 38.42 27.44
CA GLN A 21 5.04 38.07 26.22
C GLN A 21 3.99 37.56 25.25
N ASP A 22 3.92 38.19 24.10
CA ASP A 22 3.17 37.73 22.93
C ASP A 22 3.54 36.25 22.67
N LEU A 23 2.52 35.38 22.73
CA LEU A 23 2.64 33.96 22.43
C LEU A 23 2.47 33.77 20.92
N VAL A 24 3.53 33.32 20.27
CA VAL A 24 3.50 32.97 18.84
C VAL A 24 3.53 31.45 18.76
N ASP A 25 2.38 30.85 18.50
CA ASP A 25 2.22 29.39 18.36
C ASP A 25 1.27 29.11 17.20
N VAL A 26 1.69 28.31 16.24
CA VAL A 26 0.83 27.73 15.20
C VAL A 26 1.04 26.24 15.20
N GLY A 27 -0.01 25.46 14.97
CA GLY A 27 0.16 24.02 14.89
C GLY A 27 -0.96 23.31 14.14
N PHE A 28 -0.65 22.10 13.73
CA PHE A 28 -1.63 21.14 13.23
C PHE A 28 -2.54 20.66 14.37
N VAL A 29 -3.83 20.47 14.09
CA VAL A 29 -4.82 20.02 15.09
C VAL A 29 -5.61 18.84 14.55
N ASN A 30 -5.89 17.83 15.40
CA ASN A 30 -6.76 16.68 15.09
C ASN A 30 -6.38 15.89 13.83
N ASN A 31 -5.14 15.41 13.73
CA ASN A 31 -4.62 14.78 12.49
C ASN A 31 -4.75 15.76 11.31
N GLY A 32 -4.11 16.92 11.43
CA GLY A 32 -4.21 18.04 10.49
C GLY A 32 -3.65 17.80 9.10
N VAL A 33 -3.52 16.55 8.64
CA VAL A 33 -3.29 16.18 7.24
C VAL A 33 -4.20 15.03 6.85
N TYR A 34 -4.90 15.15 5.72
CA TYR A 34 -5.80 14.12 5.20
C TYR A 34 -5.93 14.20 3.68
N LEU A 35 -6.40 13.11 3.07
CA LEU A 35 -6.54 12.99 1.62
C LEU A 35 -8.01 13.12 1.19
N SER A 36 -8.25 13.47 -0.07
CA SER A 36 -9.59 13.64 -0.65
C SER A 36 -10.40 12.35 -0.76
N THR A 37 -9.75 11.19 -0.72
CA THR A 37 -10.35 9.86 -0.91
C THR A 37 -9.81 8.86 0.11
N GLN A 38 -10.47 7.70 0.19
CA GLN A 38 -10.11 6.56 1.04
C GLN A 38 -9.58 5.36 0.24
N GLN A 39 -9.77 5.36 -1.09
CA GLN A 39 -9.20 4.39 -2.02
C GLN A 39 -8.19 5.12 -2.92
N TYR A 40 -7.06 4.49 -3.18
CA TYR A 40 -5.91 5.13 -3.83
C TYR A 40 -5.45 4.27 -5.00
N PHE A 41 -5.90 4.60 -6.21
CA PHE A 41 -5.44 3.90 -7.40
C PHE A 41 -4.16 4.54 -7.93
N VAL A 42 -3.20 3.73 -8.35
CA VAL A 42 -1.93 4.21 -8.91
C VAL A 42 -2.20 5.11 -10.11
N GLY A 43 -1.64 6.32 -10.10
CA GLY A 43 -1.81 7.27 -11.20
C GLY A 43 -3.03 8.20 -11.09
N ASP A 44 -3.87 8.03 -10.07
CA ASP A 44 -4.97 8.96 -9.80
C ASP A 44 -4.44 10.30 -9.28
N GLU A 45 -5.07 11.39 -9.72
CA GLU A 45 -4.84 12.72 -9.16
C GLU A 45 -5.76 12.92 -7.94
N ILE A 46 -5.16 13.02 -6.76
CA ILE A 46 -5.86 13.24 -5.50
C ILE A 46 -5.36 14.49 -4.79
N ARG A 47 -6.13 14.99 -3.83
CA ARG A 47 -5.78 16.18 -3.07
C ARG A 47 -5.36 15.84 -1.64
N ALA A 48 -4.21 16.35 -1.22
CA ALA A 48 -3.81 16.35 0.18
C ALA A 48 -4.14 17.71 0.81
N TYR A 49 -4.81 17.69 1.94
CA TYR A 49 -5.18 18.86 2.72
C TYR A 49 -4.35 18.91 3.99
N ALA A 50 -3.99 20.12 4.42
CA ALA A 50 -3.38 20.35 5.72
C ALA A 50 -4.13 21.46 6.45
N ARG A 51 -4.50 21.20 7.69
CA ARG A 51 -5.32 22.06 8.53
C ARG A 51 -4.57 22.45 9.79
N MET A 52 -4.40 23.75 9.98
CA MET A 52 -3.77 24.35 11.16
C MET A 52 -4.59 25.49 11.71
N ARG A 53 -4.19 26.01 12.87
CA ARG A 53 -4.71 27.26 13.43
C ARG A 53 -3.62 27.97 14.22
N ASN A 54 -3.82 29.27 14.43
CA ASN A 54 -3.07 30.01 15.45
C ASN A 54 -3.48 29.52 16.85
N LEU A 55 -2.50 29.10 17.63
CA LEU A 55 -2.63 28.72 19.04
C LEU A 55 -2.12 29.82 19.98
N GLY A 56 -1.43 30.82 19.44
CA GLY A 56 -0.95 32.00 20.11
C GLY A 56 -1.96 33.15 20.15
N ASP A 57 -1.48 34.31 20.57
CA ASP A 57 -2.24 35.56 20.64
C ASP A 57 -1.75 36.62 19.64
N THR A 58 -0.86 36.22 18.72
CA THR A 58 -0.22 37.09 17.75
C THR A 58 -0.47 36.63 16.32
N ASP A 59 -0.96 37.54 15.47
CA ASP A 59 -1.13 37.28 14.04
C ASP A 59 0.21 36.86 13.40
N LEU A 60 0.17 35.85 12.54
CA LEU A 60 1.35 35.36 11.84
C LEU A 60 1.06 35.01 10.39
N VAL A 61 2.10 35.10 9.58
CA VAL A 61 2.14 34.54 8.23
C VAL A 61 3.19 33.44 8.19
N GLY A 62 3.01 32.45 7.32
CA GLY A 62 3.96 31.34 7.24
C GLY A 62 3.91 30.59 5.93
N GLN A 63 4.70 29.53 5.86
CA GLN A 63 4.76 28.61 4.74
C GLN A 63 4.57 27.17 5.20
N VAL A 64 3.78 26.42 4.45
CA VAL A 64 3.46 25.03 4.71
C VAL A 64 3.85 24.18 3.51
N GLY A 65 4.76 23.23 3.72
CA GLY A 65 5.16 22.27 2.71
C GLY A 65 4.46 20.92 2.90
N PHE A 66 4.20 20.25 1.77
CA PHE A 66 3.74 18.87 1.73
C PHE A 66 4.86 17.97 1.23
N TYR A 67 5.10 16.87 1.93
CA TYR A 67 6.27 16.02 1.74
C TYR A 67 5.88 14.55 1.62
N MET A 68 6.62 13.83 0.79
CA MET A 68 6.64 12.36 0.77
C MET A 68 8.06 11.92 1.12
N GLY A 69 8.21 11.31 2.30
CA GLY A 69 9.53 11.19 2.93
C GLY A 69 10.17 12.56 3.17
N ASP A 70 11.31 12.82 2.53
CA ASP A 70 12.02 14.10 2.57
C ASP A 70 11.84 14.93 1.28
N VAL A 71 11.06 14.44 0.31
CA VAL A 71 10.82 15.13 -0.96
C VAL A 71 9.66 16.09 -0.82
N LEU A 72 9.89 17.37 -1.08
CA LEU A 72 8.85 18.38 -1.19
C LEU A 72 8.06 18.16 -2.48
N LEU A 73 6.76 17.90 -2.38
CA LEU A 73 5.91 17.54 -3.51
C LEU A 73 5.59 18.72 -4.44
N GLN A 74 5.37 19.89 -3.85
CA GLN A 74 5.08 21.13 -4.56
C GLN A 74 5.64 22.34 -3.83
N THR A 75 5.60 23.51 -4.46
CA THR A 75 5.96 24.77 -3.80
C THR A 75 5.13 24.95 -2.52
N ALA A 76 5.79 25.33 -1.42
CA ALA A 76 5.15 25.55 -0.14
C ALA A 76 4.02 26.59 -0.24
N GLN A 77 2.90 26.29 0.42
CA GLN A 77 1.70 27.12 0.43
C GLN A 77 1.84 28.21 1.49
N THR A 78 1.44 29.45 1.15
CA THR A 78 1.46 30.55 2.11
C THR A 78 0.20 30.52 2.97
N ILE A 79 0.38 30.70 4.28
CA ILE A 79 -0.71 30.82 5.26
C ILE A 79 -0.71 32.19 5.92
N SER A 80 -1.88 32.65 6.34
CA SER A 80 -2.08 33.91 7.06
C SER A 80 -3.11 33.69 8.17
N LEU A 81 -2.60 33.50 9.39
CA LEU A 81 -3.36 33.09 10.55
C LEU A 81 -3.50 34.22 11.57
N PRO A 82 -4.69 34.84 11.68
CA PRO A 82 -4.96 35.78 12.75
C PRO A 82 -4.98 35.08 14.12
N ALA A 83 -4.76 35.84 15.19
CA ALA A 83 -4.79 35.38 16.58
C ALA A 83 -6.20 34.99 17.10
N ASP A 84 -7.21 35.01 16.23
CA ASP A 84 -8.60 34.66 16.58
C ASP A 84 -8.85 33.14 16.66
N GLY A 85 -7.84 32.34 16.32
CA GLY A 85 -7.84 30.89 16.47
C GLY A 85 -8.67 30.14 15.43
N PHE A 86 -9.06 30.81 14.33
CA PHE A 86 -9.69 30.11 13.21
C PHE A 86 -8.72 29.14 12.54
N TYR A 87 -9.31 28.13 11.91
CA TYR A 87 -8.57 27.19 11.10
C TYR A 87 -8.28 27.78 9.72
N GLU A 88 -7.08 27.55 9.24
CA GLU A 88 -6.72 27.70 7.84
C GLU A 88 -6.41 26.32 7.26
N GLU A 89 -6.74 26.18 5.99
CA GLU A 89 -6.54 24.95 5.25
C GLU A 89 -5.85 25.26 3.93
N VAL A 90 -4.77 24.53 3.67
CA VAL A 90 -4.05 24.56 2.41
C VAL A 90 -4.09 23.17 1.80
N PHE A 91 -3.89 23.10 0.49
CA PHE A 91 -3.91 21.83 -0.22
C PHE A 91 -2.92 21.79 -1.37
N ILE A 92 -2.57 20.57 -1.78
CA ILE A 92 -1.90 20.29 -3.04
C ILE A 92 -2.61 19.15 -3.76
N ASP A 93 -2.56 19.17 -5.08
CA ASP A 93 -2.93 18.03 -5.91
C ASP A 93 -1.68 17.18 -6.18
N PHE A 94 -1.78 15.86 -6.15
CA PHE A 94 -0.64 14.99 -6.47
C PHE A 94 -1.12 13.67 -7.07
N ILE A 95 -0.22 13.02 -7.80
CA ILE A 95 -0.48 11.73 -8.43
C ILE A 95 -0.11 10.63 -7.43
N VAL A 96 -1.04 9.70 -7.20
CA VAL A 96 -0.81 8.52 -6.37
C VAL A 96 0.37 7.71 -6.95
N PRO A 97 1.45 7.48 -6.19
CA PRO A 97 2.61 6.74 -6.68
C PRO A 97 2.29 5.25 -6.84
N ASN A 98 3.20 4.52 -7.51
CA ASN A 98 3.12 3.07 -7.68
C ASN A 98 3.65 2.26 -6.47
N SER A 99 4.00 2.94 -5.38
CA SER A 99 4.57 2.35 -4.17
C SER A 99 3.82 2.86 -2.94
N ALA A 100 3.98 2.18 -1.80
CA ALA A 100 3.38 2.60 -0.56
C ALA A 100 3.84 4.02 -0.18
N PHE A 101 2.90 4.88 0.22
CA PHE A 101 3.17 6.29 0.45
C PHE A 101 2.51 6.81 1.72
N ASN A 102 3.11 7.84 2.30
CA ASN A 102 2.47 8.69 3.28
C ASN A 102 2.70 10.15 2.88
N ILE A 103 1.86 11.03 3.40
CA ILE A 103 1.98 12.47 3.17
C ILE A 103 2.22 13.14 4.52
N ALA A 104 3.29 13.90 4.61
CA ALA A 104 3.57 14.78 5.73
C ALA A 104 3.26 16.23 5.37
N ALA A 105 2.72 16.98 6.31
CA ALA A 105 2.65 18.43 6.24
C ALA A 105 3.59 19.02 7.29
N ARG A 106 4.38 20.03 6.90
CA ARG A 106 5.33 20.73 7.78
C ARG A 106 5.11 22.24 7.71
N ILE A 107 5.15 22.92 8.85
CA ILE A 107 5.21 24.38 8.90
C ILE A 107 6.69 24.77 8.79
N ASP A 108 7.10 25.23 7.61
CA ASP A 108 8.51 25.42 7.27
C ASP A 108 9.08 26.73 7.83
N SER A 109 8.27 27.78 7.83
CA SER A 109 8.65 29.08 8.36
C SER A 109 7.44 29.91 8.76
N THR A 110 7.62 30.80 9.74
CA THR A 110 6.60 31.75 10.19
C THR A 110 7.23 33.12 10.48
N THR A 111 6.42 34.16 10.39
CA THR A 111 6.77 35.52 10.79
C THR A 111 5.57 36.14 11.51
N PRO A 112 5.68 36.47 12.82
CA PRO A 112 6.81 36.21 13.72
C PRO A 112 7.17 34.73 13.87
N GLN A 113 8.38 34.41 14.34
CA GLN A 113 8.84 33.02 14.47
C GLN A 113 8.02 32.28 15.53
N ASP A 114 7.55 31.10 15.14
CA ASP A 114 6.84 30.17 16.01
C ASP A 114 7.73 29.67 17.15
N GLN A 115 7.18 29.66 18.36
CA GLN A 115 7.87 29.29 19.59
C GLN A 115 7.70 27.80 19.92
N ASN A 116 6.70 27.12 19.34
CA ASN A 116 6.36 25.74 19.65
C ASN A 116 6.57 24.81 18.46
N LEU A 117 7.81 24.41 18.19
CA LEU A 117 8.11 23.55 17.04
C LEU A 117 7.54 22.12 17.12
N SER A 118 6.97 21.71 18.25
CA SER A 118 6.54 20.32 18.48
C SER A 118 5.24 19.95 17.75
N ASN A 119 4.47 20.94 17.30
CA ASN A 119 3.21 20.78 16.57
C ASN A 119 3.32 21.24 15.09
N ASN A 120 4.54 21.44 14.59
CA ASN A 120 4.85 21.86 13.21
C ASN A 120 5.00 20.70 12.22
N TYR A 121 4.69 19.48 12.66
CA TYR A 121 4.77 18.29 11.84
C TYR A 121 3.55 17.41 12.07
N VAL A 122 2.93 16.95 10.99
CA VAL A 122 1.91 15.90 11.02
C VAL A 122 2.07 15.03 9.79
N GLN A 123 1.77 13.74 9.91
CA GLN A 123 1.88 12.78 8.82
C GLN A 123 0.69 11.84 8.81
N THR A 124 0.25 11.46 7.61
CA THR A 124 -0.75 10.40 7.44
C THR A 124 -0.19 9.02 7.83
N PRO A 125 -1.07 8.03 8.02
CA PRO A 125 -0.67 6.63 7.95
C PRO A 125 0.02 6.29 6.62
N LEU A 126 0.66 5.13 6.59
CA LEU A 126 1.15 4.53 5.35
C LEU A 126 -0.04 3.97 4.55
N TYR A 127 -0.16 4.39 3.31
CA TYR A 127 -1.15 3.92 2.35
C TYR A 127 -0.48 3.01 1.34
N VAL A 128 -1.15 1.90 1.00
CA VAL A 128 -0.74 1.00 -0.07
C VAL A 128 -1.69 1.23 -1.24
N PRO A 129 -1.22 1.79 -2.36
CA PRO A 129 -2.07 2.04 -3.51
C PRO A 129 -2.42 0.72 -4.22
N THR A 130 -3.59 0.71 -4.87
CA THR A 130 -4.08 -0.41 -5.68
C THR A 130 -3.87 -0.10 -7.17
N LEU A 131 -3.67 -1.13 -7.99
CA LEU A 131 -3.58 -0.97 -9.43
C LEU A 131 -4.99 -1.11 -10.04
N ASP A 132 -5.28 -0.22 -10.98
CA ASP A 132 -6.50 -0.13 -11.78
C ASP A 132 -6.04 0.38 -13.15
N ASP A 133 -5.86 -0.55 -14.10
CA ASP A 133 -5.19 -0.29 -15.37
C ASP A 133 -6.10 0.46 -16.35
N ASP A 134 -7.42 0.32 -16.26
CA ASP A 134 -8.40 0.95 -17.15
C ASP A 134 -9.17 2.13 -16.54
N ARG A 135 -9.01 2.35 -15.23
CA ARG A 135 -9.51 3.48 -14.45
C ARG A 135 -11.02 3.54 -14.33
N ASP A 136 -11.65 2.38 -14.20
CA ASP A 136 -13.08 2.28 -13.99
C ASP A 136 -13.49 2.32 -12.50
N GLY A 137 -12.51 2.28 -11.58
CA GLY A 137 -12.71 2.30 -10.14
C GLY A 137 -12.76 0.93 -9.49
N VAL A 138 -12.51 -0.15 -10.24
CA VAL A 138 -12.33 -1.51 -9.76
C VAL A 138 -10.83 -1.84 -9.79
N ALA A 139 -10.34 -2.52 -8.75
CA ALA A 139 -8.93 -2.90 -8.72
C ALA A 139 -8.70 -4.13 -9.61
N ASN A 140 -7.57 -4.17 -10.32
CA ASN A 140 -7.18 -5.25 -11.23
C ASN A 140 -7.36 -6.68 -10.69
N ASP A 141 -7.17 -6.90 -9.38
CA ASP A 141 -7.28 -8.23 -8.75
C ASP A 141 -8.74 -8.66 -8.52
N SER A 142 -9.69 -7.74 -8.67
CA SER A 142 -11.13 -7.92 -8.50
C SER A 142 -11.90 -7.51 -9.75
N ASP A 143 -11.21 -7.27 -10.86
CA ASP A 143 -11.76 -6.74 -12.10
C ASP A 143 -11.89 -7.85 -13.15
N ASN A 144 -13.13 -8.17 -13.55
CA ASN A 144 -13.42 -9.18 -14.57
C ASN A 144 -13.08 -8.71 -16.00
N CYS A 145 -12.77 -7.43 -16.21
CA CYS A 145 -12.27 -6.87 -17.45
C CYS A 145 -11.12 -5.87 -17.26
N LYS A 146 -10.07 -6.28 -16.54
CA LYS A 146 -8.82 -5.54 -16.21
C LYS A 146 -8.31 -4.41 -17.14
N PHE A 147 -8.57 -4.46 -18.45
CA PHE A 147 -8.09 -3.49 -19.42
C PHE A 147 -9.20 -2.75 -20.20
N ILE A 148 -10.47 -3.03 -19.89
CA ILE A 148 -11.65 -2.49 -20.56
C ILE A 148 -12.65 -2.06 -19.49
N SER A 149 -12.74 -0.74 -19.30
CA SER A 149 -13.56 -0.13 -18.27
C SER A 149 -15.01 -0.63 -18.25
N ASN A 150 -15.41 -1.25 -17.14
CA ASN A 150 -16.73 -1.81 -16.88
C ASN A 150 -17.07 -1.76 -15.38
N ALA A 151 -17.22 -0.54 -14.86
CA ALA A 151 -17.38 -0.29 -13.42
C ALA A 151 -18.57 -1.01 -12.74
N ASP A 152 -19.52 -1.56 -13.51
CA ASP A 152 -20.63 -2.37 -13.01
C ASP A 152 -20.29 -3.86 -12.86
N GLN A 153 -19.17 -4.32 -13.45
CA GLN A 153 -18.63 -5.68 -13.35
C GLN A 153 -19.68 -6.73 -13.72
N LEU A 154 -20.46 -6.44 -14.77
CA LEU A 154 -21.43 -7.38 -15.30
C LEU A 154 -20.70 -8.60 -15.90
N ASP A 155 -21.27 -9.77 -15.65
CA ASP A 155 -20.78 -11.11 -16.01
C ASP A 155 -22.03 -11.98 -16.06
N THR A 156 -22.62 -12.10 -17.25
CA THR A 156 -23.96 -12.64 -17.46
C THR A 156 -24.00 -14.16 -17.28
N ASP A 157 -22.97 -14.86 -17.74
CA ASP A 157 -22.85 -16.31 -17.68
C ASP A 157 -22.13 -16.84 -16.41
N GLY A 158 -21.43 -15.95 -15.69
CA GLY A 158 -20.69 -16.25 -14.47
C GLY A 158 -19.37 -17.00 -14.72
N ASP A 159 -18.76 -16.86 -15.89
CA ASP A 159 -17.51 -17.52 -16.24
C ASP A 159 -16.25 -16.81 -15.67
N GLY A 160 -16.44 -15.56 -15.24
CA GLY A 160 -15.43 -14.70 -14.63
C GLY A 160 -14.75 -13.71 -15.59
N ILE A 161 -15.15 -13.70 -16.86
CA ILE A 161 -14.88 -12.66 -17.85
C ILE A 161 -16.12 -11.76 -17.88
N GLY A 162 -15.95 -10.44 -17.86
CA GLY A 162 -17.10 -9.54 -17.88
C GLY A 162 -17.64 -9.31 -19.29
N ASP A 163 -18.93 -8.99 -19.42
CA ASP A 163 -19.61 -8.75 -20.71
C ASP A 163 -18.91 -7.66 -21.57
N ALA A 164 -18.13 -6.77 -20.94
CA ALA A 164 -17.37 -5.74 -21.67
C ALA A 164 -16.15 -6.29 -22.44
N CYS A 165 -15.67 -7.48 -22.08
CA CYS A 165 -14.46 -8.10 -22.60
C CYS A 165 -14.62 -9.60 -22.93
N ASP A 166 -15.79 -10.17 -22.72
CA ASP A 166 -16.19 -11.44 -23.30
C ASP A 166 -16.52 -11.27 -24.79
N VAL A 167 -16.59 -12.39 -25.50
CA VAL A 167 -16.92 -12.50 -26.92
C VAL A 167 -18.18 -13.35 -27.15
N ASP A 168 -18.76 -13.86 -26.06
CA ASP A 168 -19.91 -14.77 -25.98
C ASP A 168 -20.51 -14.59 -24.57
N ASP A 169 -21.20 -13.46 -24.33
CA ASP A 169 -21.62 -12.99 -22.99
C ASP A 169 -22.57 -13.96 -22.25
N ASP A 170 -23.22 -14.88 -22.96
CA ASP A 170 -24.17 -15.86 -22.40
C ASP A 170 -23.70 -17.32 -22.48
N ASN A 171 -22.54 -17.55 -23.10
CA ASN A 171 -21.86 -18.84 -23.27
C ASN A 171 -22.73 -19.94 -23.91
N ASP A 172 -23.64 -19.56 -24.82
CA ASP A 172 -24.46 -20.51 -25.57
C ASP A 172 -23.70 -21.15 -26.77
N GLY A 173 -22.58 -20.54 -27.15
CA GLY A 173 -21.70 -20.96 -28.23
C GLY A 173 -21.84 -20.14 -29.53
N LEU A 174 -22.66 -19.09 -29.55
CA LEU A 174 -22.68 -18.05 -30.56
C LEU A 174 -22.00 -16.79 -30.03
N ASN A 175 -20.93 -16.37 -30.69
CA ASN A 175 -20.29 -15.09 -30.35
C ASN A 175 -21.22 -13.88 -30.58
N ASP A 176 -21.08 -12.82 -29.78
CA ASP A 176 -21.92 -11.61 -29.84
C ASP A 176 -21.96 -10.97 -31.26
N ASP A 177 -20.84 -11.01 -31.98
CA ASP A 177 -20.72 -10.52 -33.37
C ASP A 177 -21.63 -11.31 -34.33
N VAL A 178 -21.84 -12.60 -34.07
CA VAL A 178 -22.73 -13.49 -34.84
C VAL A 178 -24.17 -13.25 -34.43
N GLU A 179 -24.42 -13.09 -33.14
CA GLU A 179 -25.72 -12.80 -32.59
C GLU A 179 -26.29 -11.46 -33.06
N GLU A 180 -25.48 -10.40 -33.10
CA GLU A 180 -25.88 -9.11 -33.67
C GLU A 180 -26.33 -9.26 -35.13
N GLN A 181 -25.73 -10.20 -35.88
CA GLN A 181 -26.10 -10.49 -37.26
C GLN A 181 -27.38 -11.32 -37.37
N LEU A 182 -27.64 -12.21 -36.41
CA LEU A 182 -28.86 -13.03 -36.33
C LEU A 182 -30.04 -12.24 -35.72
N GLY A 183 -29.75 -11.21 -34.93
CA GLY A 183 -30.70 -10.44 -34.15
C GLY A 183 -31.10 -11.10 -32.83
N THR A 184 -30.33 -12.08 -32.35
CA THR A 184 -30.49 -12.71 -31.02
C THR A 184 -29.98 -11.77 -29.91
N ASP A 185 -30.34 -12.07 -28.67
CA ASP A 185 -29.97 -11.30 -27.48
C ASP A 185 -28.68 -11.85 -26.89
N THR A 186 -27.61 -11.05 -26.87
CA THR A 186 -26.28 -11.51 -26.46
C THR A 186 -26.18 -11.92 -25.00
N LEU A 187 -27.20 -11.60 -24.20
CA LEU A 187 -27.24 -11.89 -22.77
C LEU A 187 -28.20 -13.04 -22.42
N GLU A 188 -28.81 -13.70 -23.41
CA GLU A 188 -29.81 -14.73 -23.19
C GLU A 188 -29.62 -15.93 -24.15
N PRO A 189 -29.20 -17.12 -23.63
CA PRO A 189 -28.89 -18.29 -24.46
C PRO A 189 -30.04 -18.85 -25.31
N ASP A 190 -31.26 -18.35 -25.12
CA ASP A 190 -32.52 -18.79 -25.73
C ASP A 190 -33.40 -17.54 -25.88
N THR A 191 -33.12 -16.77 -26.93
CA THR A 191 -33.66 -15.41 -27.13
C THR A 191 -35.19 -15.37 -27.15
N ASP A 192 -35.84 -16.41 -27.68
CA ASP A 192 -37.30 -16.47 -27.76
C ASP A 192 -37.96 -17.29 -26.64
N SER A 193 -37.14 -17.90 -25.77
CA SER A 193 -37.53 -18.70 -24.62
C SER A 193 -38.40 -19.91 -24.98
N ASP A 194 -38.17 -20.55 -26.12
CA ASP A 194 -38.91 -21.74 -26.54
C ASP A 194 -38.33 -23.07 -26.02
N GLY A 195 -37.16 -22.99 -25.39
CA GLY A 195 -36.47 -24.08 -24.72
C GLY A 195 -35.37 -24.73 -25.55
N VAL A 196 -34.95 -24.11 -26.65
CA VAL A 196 -33.79 -24.51 -27.46
C VAL A 196 -32.86 -23.31 -27.58
N ILE A 197 -31.56 -23.52 -27.32
CA ILE A 197 -30.58 -22.43 -27.41
C ILE A 197 -30.42 -21.96 -28.84
N ASP A 198 -30.07 -20.68 -29.04
CA ASP A 198 -30.00 -20.03 -30.34
C ASP A 198 -29.14 -20.79 -31.40
N PRO A 199 -27.96 -21.37 -31.07
CA PRO A 199 -27.20 -22.15 -32.04
C PRO A 199 -27.85 -23.49 -32.43
N GLU A 200 -28.76 -24.01 -31.60
CA GLU A 200 -29.49 -25.25 -31.84
C GLU A 200 -30.90 -25.03 -32.38
N ASP A 201 -31.41 -23.80 -32.34
CA ASP A 201 -32.74 -23.44 -32.83
C ASP A 201 -32.75 -23.12 -34.34
N ALA A 202 -33.79 -23.59 -35.02
CA ALA A 202 -33.99 -23.34 -36.43
C ALA A 202 -34.48 -21.90 -36.70
N GLU A 203 -35.22 -21.29 -35.78
CA GLU A 203 -35.71 -19.92 -35.91
C GLU A 203 -35.59 -19.17 -34.55
N PRO A 204 -34.36 -18.77 -34.13
CA PRO A 204 -34.03 -18.22 -32.78
C PRO A 204 -34.84 -17.00 -32.28
N LEU A 205 -35.69 -16.42 -33.12
CA LEU A 205 -36.50 -15.24 -32.83
C LEU A 205 -38.01 -15.54 -32.86
N ASN A 206 -38.39 -16.81 -32.93
CA ASN A 206 -39.77 -17.24 -33.14
C ASN A 206 -40.15 -18.44 -32.26
N PRO A 207 -40.85 -18.18 -31.14
CA PRO A 207 -41.02 -19.15 -30.05
C PRO A 207 -42.00 -20.29 -30.36
N LEU A 208 -42.33 -20.47 -31.64
CA LEU A 208 -43.18 -21.52 -32.16
C LEU A 208 -42.39 -22.56 -32.96
N ILE A 209 -41.09 -22.36 -33.24
CA ILE A 209 -40.32 -23.16 -34.20
C ILE A 209 -38.93 -23.60 -33.65
N THR A 210 -38.88 -24.20 -32.46
CA THR A 210 -37.71 -24.95 -31.88
C THR A 210 -36.78 -25.79 -32.77
N LYS A 211 -37.25 -26.34 -33.92
CA LYS A 211 -36.49 -27.27 -34.79
C LYS A 211 -37.03 -27.19 -36.21
N GLU A 212 -36.17 -27.44 -37.21
CA GLU A 212 -36.63 -27.65 -38.59
C GLU A 212 -37.75 -28.71 -38.57
N GLU A 213 -38.99 -28.26 -38.74
CA GLU A 213 -40.11 -29.14 -38.99
C GLU A 213 -39.72 -29.87 -40.27
N ARG A 214 -39.32 -31.15 -40.16
CA ARG A 214 -39.00 -31.95 -41.35
C ARG A 214 -40.17 -31.76 -42.29
N VAL A 215 -39.98 -30.99 -43.35
CA VAL A 215 -40.92 -30.96 -44.44
C VAL A 215 -40.86 -32.36 -45.00
N VAL A 216 -41.80 -33.21 -44.58
CA VAL A 216 -42.03 -34.52 -45.18
C VAL A 216 -42.54 -34.22 -46.58
N THR A 217 -41.62 -33.90 -47.47
CA THR A 217 -41.92 -33.93 -48.90
C THR A 217 -42.33 -35.37 -49.18
N PRO A 218 -43.55 -35.62 -49.69
CA PRO A 218 -43.95 -36.97 -50.03
C PRO A 218 -42.95 -37.52 -51.04
N PRO A 219 -42.48 -38.77 -50.88
CA PRO A 219 -41.43 -39.33 -51.72
C PRO A 219 -41.84 -39.23 -53.19
N PRO A 220 -40.92 -38.86 -54.10
CA PRO A 220 -41.21 -38.82 -55.52
C PRO A 220 -41.69 -40.21 -55.99
N PRO A 221 -42.63 -40.26 -56.95
CA PRO A 221 -43.23 -41.52 -57.38
C PRO A 221 -42.15 -42.46 -57.92
N VAL A 222 -42.11 -43.66 -57.34
CA VAL A 222 -41.21 -44.77 -57.69
C VAL A 222 -41.25 -45.03 -59.20
N ALA A 223 -40.11 -44.86 -59.87
CA ALA A 223 -39.90 -45.34 -61.23
C ALA A 223 -39.54 -46.85 -61.23
N PRO A 224 -40.01 -47.67 -62.20
CA PRO A 224 -39.74 -49.11 -62.25
C PRO A 224 -38.30 -49.44 -62.67
N PRO A 225 -37.84 -50.70 -62.48
CA PRO A 225 -36.43 -51.03 -62.29
C PRO A 225 -35.70 -51.43 -63.57
N GLU A 226 -34.40 -51.13 -63.66
CA GLU A 226 -33.46 -51.88 -64.49
C GLU A 226 -32.20 -52.28 -63.72
N THR A 227 -32.17 -53.58 -63.43
CA THR A 227 -31.08 -54.57 -63.57
C THR A 227 -29.60 -54.14 -63.48
N THR A 228 -29.03 -54.43 -62.32
CA THR A 228 -27.82 -55.25 -62.07
C THR A 228 -26.68 -55.23 -63.09
N THR A 229 -25.47 -54.88 -62.62
CA THR A 229 -24.36 -55.86 -62.60
C THR A 229 -23.34 -55.53 -61.52
N THR A 230 -22.93 -56.61 -60.86
CA THR A 230 -22.06 -56.81 -59.71
C THR A 230 -20.58 -56.56 -60.01
N ASN A 231 -19.80 -56.20 -58.99
CA ASN A 231 -18.70 -57.00 -58.41
C ASN A 231 -18.05 -56.20 -57.27
N THR A 232 -18.26 -56.52 -55.99
CA THR A 232 -17.68 -57.61 -55.15
C THR A 232 -16.25 -57.39 -54.67
N ASN A 233 -16.17 -57.16 -53.34
CA ASN A 233 -15.26 -57.75 -52.33
C ASN A 233 -15.01 -56.69 -51.25
N THR A 234 -15.76 -56.57 -50.14
CA THR A 234 -15.98 -57.51 -49.02
C THR A 234 -14.70 -57.83 -48.25
N LYS A 235 -14.64 -57.52 -46.95
CA LYS A 235 -14.83 -58.49 -45.83
C LYS A 235 -14.46 -57.84 -44.46
N VAL A 236 -15.44 -57.46 -43.62
CA VAL A 236 -15.97 -58.14 -42.38
C VAL A 236 -15.37 -57.53 -41.10
N ILE A 237 -16.14 -56.78 -40.29
CA ILE A 237 -17.09 -57.18 -39.22
C ILE A 237 -16.35 -57.86 -38.05
N ASP A 238 -16.35 -57.28 -36.85
CA ASP A 238 -17.39 -57.54 -35.84
C ASP A 238 -17.31 -56.61 -34.63
N SER A 239 -18.49 -56.35 -34.08
CA SER A 239 -18.80 -55.86 -32.74
C SER A 239 -18.30 -56.81 -31.63
N GLU A 240 -18.08 -56.29 -30.42
CA GLU A 240 -18.85 -56.68 -29.24
C GLU A 240 -18.53 -55.81 -28.02
N GLU A 241 -19.41 -55.93 -27.05
CA GLU A 241 -19.78 -55.05 -25.95
C GLU A 241 -18.79 -55.00 -24.76
N ASP A 242 -19.04 -53.99 -23.92
CA ASP A 242 -19.34 -54.13 -22.49
C ASP A 242 -18.32 -53.68 -21.42
N SER A 243 -18.75 -52.62 -20.73
CA SER A 243 -18.98 -52.52 -19.28
C SER A 243 -17.81 -52.47 -18.25
N LEU A 244 -17.77 -51.30 -17.60
CA LEU A 244 -17.95 -51.07 -16.15
C LEU A 244 -16.84 -51.39 -15.12
N PHE A 245 -16.89 -50.55 -14.06
CA PHE A 245 -16.12 -50.45 -12.81
C PHE A 245 -14.76 -49.72 -12.94
N GLY A 246 -14.52 -48.55 -12.34
CA GLY A 246 -15.13 -47.90 -11.17
C GLY A 246 -14.25 -48.10 -9.93
N GLY A 247 -13.77 -47.01 -9.31
CA GLY A 247 -13.37 -47.06 -7.90
C GLY A 247 -12.32 -46.06 -7.40
N PHE A 248 -12.80 -44.92 -6.88
CA PHE A 248 -12.46 -44.27 -5.60
C PHE A 248 -11.01 -44.27 -5.07
N PHE A 249 -10.50 -43.07 -4.76
CA PHE A 249 -10.01 -42.74 -3.41
C PHE A 249 -10.20 -41.24 -3.12
N ASN A 250 -10.78 -40.97 -1.94
CA ASN A 250 -10.90 -39.68 -1.27
C ASN A 250 -10.25 -39.85 0.11
N PHE A 251 -9.41 -38.92 0.58
CA PHE A 251 -9.38 -38.36 1.96
C PHE A 251 -8.10 -37.58 2.24
N GLY A 252 -8.23 -36.43 2.93
CA GLY A 252 -7.11 -35.81 3.65
C GLY A 252 -7.32 -34.38 4.14
N VAL A 253 -8.17 -34.18 5.15
CA VAL A 253 -8.22 -32.97 5.99
C VAL A 253 -7.07 -33.01 7.01
N GLY A 254 -6.45 -31.86 7.32
CA GLY A 254 -5.53 -31.69 8.44
C GLY A 254 -5.42 -30.23 8.89
N ASP A 255 -6.21 -29.86 9.89
CA ASP A 255 -6.05 -28.72 10.79
C ASP A 255 -4.80 -28.89 11.69
N ASN A 256 -4.10 -27.79 12.02
CA ASN A 256 -3.27 -27.64 13.23
C ASN A 256 -2.94 -26.16 13.53
N THR A 257 -3.78 -25.54 14.39
CA THR A 257 -3.47 -24.80 15.64
C THR A 257 -2.13 -24.03 15.88
N GLU A 258 -2.32 -22.74 16.22
CA GLU A 258 -1.67 -21.83 17.20
C GLU A 258 -0.26 -22.09 17.80
N GLN A 259 0.64 -21.08 17.77
CA GLN A 259 1.06 -20.19 18.90
C GLN A 259 2.44 -19.52 18.67
N GLY A 260 2.58 -18.22 18.95
CA GLY A 260 3.78 -17.67 19.61
C GLY A 260 4.65 -16.61 18.90
N THR A 261 4.27 -15.33 19.07
CA THR A 261 5.12 -14.15 19.41
C THR A 261 6.45 -13.89 18.68
N GLY A 262 6.50 -12.81 17.89
CA GLY A 262 7.72 -12.11 17.46
C GLY A 262 7.45 -11.28 16.21
N GLU A 263 7.14 -10.01 16.37
CA GLU A 263 6.83 -9.06 15.30
C GLU A 263 8.04 -8.91 14.35
N VAL A 264 7.92 -9.49 13.14
CA VAL A 264 8.91 -9.41 12.06
C VAL A 264 8.54 -8.20 11.21
N GLN A 265 9.28 -7.10 11.32
CA GLN A 265 9.19 -6.02 10.34
C GLN A 265 9.96 -6.44 9.09
N ASP A 266 9.20 -6.81 8.07
CA ASP A 266 9.69 -7.03 6.71
C ASP A 266 9.89 -5.66 6.07
N LEU A 267 11.14 -5.28 5.82
CA LEU A 267 11.49 -4.02 5.18
C LEU A 267 11.54 -4.30 3.67
N GLN A 268 10.52 -3.87 2.92
CA GLN A 268 10.47 -4.07 1.48
C GLN A 268 11.52 -3.20 0.78
N SER A 269 12.45 -3.86 0.07
CA SER A 269 13.36 -3.28 -0.92
C SER A 269 12.76 -3.43 -2.31
N ASP A 270 13.05 -2.50 -3.22
CA ASP A 270 12.75 -2.56 -4.68
C ASP A 270 13.54 -3.67 -5.41
N ALA A 271 14.01 -4.67 -4.67
CA ALA A 271 15.11 -5.52 -5.08
C ALA A 271 14.69 -6.99 -5.21
N ILE A 272 15.40 -7.68 -6.11
CA ILE A 272 15.46 -9.14 -6.31
C ILE A 272 15.86 -9.97 -5.07
N PHE A 273 15.81 -9.38 -3.89
CA PHE A 273 16.10 -10.01 -2.61
C PHE A 273 15.12 -9.58 -1.52
N THR A 274 15.13 -10.32 -0.44
CA THR A 274 14.37 -10.10 0.78
C THR A 274 15.34 -9.68 1.89
N LEU A 275 14.93 -8.72 2.70
CA LEU A 275 15.69 -8.18 3.81
C LEU A 275 14.93 -8.38 5.12
N LYS A 276 15.56 -9.04 6.09
CA LYS A 276 15.00 -9.23 7.42
C LYS A 276 15.90 -8.61 8.49
N LYS A 277 15.35 -7.66 9.25
CA LYS A 277 16.04 -7.09 10.41
C LYS A 277 16.07 -8.10 11.56
N LEU A 278 17.26 -8.48 12.03
CA LEU A 278 17.44 -9.39 13.18
C LEU A 278 17.73 -8.62 14.48
N SER A 279 18.47 -7.53 14.37
CA SER A 279 18.85 -6.63 15.47
C SER A 279 18.88 -5.19 14.96
N TRP A 280 19.20 -4.24 15.83
CA TRP A 280 19.35 -2.82 15.48
C TRP A 280 20.50 -2.54 14.50
N ASP A 281 21.49 -3.43 14.46
CA ASP A 281 22.72 -3.38 13.64
C ASP A 281 22.90 -4.62 12.76
N THR A 282 22.01 -5.61 12.83
CA THR A 282 22.16 -6.91 12.17
C THR A 282 20.98 -7.23 11.27
N PHE A 283 21.26 -7.61 10.04
CA PHE A 283 20.26 -7.88 9.00
C PHE A 283 20.58 -9.21 8.30
N SER A 284 19.54 -9.94 7.91
CA SER A 284 19.61 -11.11 7.05
C SER A 284 19.14 -10.73 5.66
N PHE A 285 19.96 -11.04 4.67
CA PHE A 285 19.73 -10.79 3.26
C PHE A 285 19.54 -12.14 2.58
N GLU A 286 18.50 -12.29 1.76
CA GLU A 286 18.22 -13.53 1.04
C GLU A 286 17.76 -13.22 -0.38
N THR A 287 18.42 -13.77 -1.39
CA THR A 287 18.01 -13.60 -2.78
C THR A 287 16.64 -14.26 -3.00
N LYS A 288 15.70 -13.59 -3.67
CA LYS A 288 14.42 -14.19 -4.03
C LYS A 288 14.69 -15.29 -5.07
N GLN A 289 14.17 -16.49 -4.84
CA GLN A 289 14.19 -17.53 -5.87
C GLN A 289 13.26 -17.10 -7.00
N SER A 290 13.84 -16.79 -8.16
CA SER A 290 13.15 -16.65 -9.44
C SER A 290 13.08 -18.03 -10.13
N GLU A 291 12.23 -18.18 -11.15
CA GLU A 291 12.23 -19.36 -12.04
C GLU A 291 13.55 -19.52 -12.83
N ILE A 292 14.41 -18.50 -12.77
CA ILE A 292 15.76 -18.44 -13.32
C ILE A 292 16.76 -18.77 -12.21
N VAL A 293 17.62 -19.79 -12.41
CA VAL A 293 18.69 -20.13 -11.45
C VAL A 293 19.87 -19.18 -11.66
N PRO A 294 20.20 -18.32 -10.69
CA PRO A 294 21.29 -17.36 -10.86
C PRO A 294 22.66 -18.07 -10.90
N VAL A 295 23.52 -17.65 -11.83
CA VAL A 295 24.87 -18.21 -12.03
C VAL A 295 25.90 -17.52 -11.16
N ASN A 296 25.74 -16.22 -10.95
CA ASN A 296 26.61 -15.41 -10.10
C ASN A 296 25.76 -14.47 -9.23
N ILE A 297 26.09 -14.41 -7.95
CA ILE A 297 25.47 -13.54 -6.96
C ILE A 297 26.60 -12.76 -6.31
N LYS A 298 26.45 -11.43 -6.22
CA LYS A 298 27.41 -10.58 -5.54
C LYS A 298 26.72 -9.51 -4.71
N TRP A 299 27.03 -9.48 -3.43
CA TRP A 299 26.61 -8.49 -2.45
C TRP A 299 27.71 -7.47 -2.21
N ASN A 300 27.31 -6.21 -2.03
CA ASN A 300 28.13 -5.15 -1.46
C ASN A 300 27.29 -4.44 -0.39
N PHE A 301 27.73 -4.48 0.86
CA PHE A 301 26.95 -3.92 1.98
C PHE A 301 27.18 -2.42 2.21
N GLY A 302 28.03 -1.77 1.40
CA GLY A 302 28.30 -0.33 1.53
C GLY A 302 29.21 0.05 2.70
N ASP A 303 29.67 -0.92 3.49
CA ASP A 303 30.69 -0.76 4.55
C ASP A 303 32.09 -1.28 4.13
N GLY A 304 32.20 -1.79 2.91
CA GLY A 304 33.42 -2.37 2.35
C GLY A 304 33.48 -3.89 2.41
N GLU A 305 32.49 -4.56 3.01
CA GLU A 305 32.34 -6.01 2.97
C GLU A 305 31.48 -6.44 1.78
N GLU A 306 31.80 -7.60 1.21
CA GLU A 306 31.13 -8.22 0.07
C GLU A 306 30.82 -9.70 0.36
N SER A 307 29.86 -10.29 -0.35
CA SER A 307 29.55 -11.72 -0.25
C SER A 307 29.01 -12.29 -1.55
N ASP A 308 29.20 -13.59 -1.79
CA ASP A 308 28.69 -14.30 -2.96
C ASP A 308 27.60 -15.34 -2.60
N GLU A 309 27.13 -15.36 -1.34
CA GLU A 309 26.14 -16.33 -0.87
C GLU A 309 24.69 -15.87 -1.16
N SER A 310 23.79 -16.83 -1.39
CA SER A 310 22.36 -16.55 -1.62
C SER A 310 21.62 -16.09 -0.37
N SER A 311 22.17 -16.39 0.82
CA SER A 311 21.62 -15.94 2.11
C SER A 311 22.77 -15.54 3.03
N VAL A 312 22.80 -14.27 3.44
CA VAL A 312 23.89 -13.70 4.25
C VAL A 312 23.31 -12.98 5.46
N THR A 313 23.87 -13.23 6.64
CA THR A 313 23.62 -12.38 7.81
C THR A 313 24.79 -11.43 8.00
N HIS A 314 24.52 -10.12 7.96
CA HIS A 314 25.54 -9.08 8.06
C HIS A 314 25.31 -8.15 9.25
N VAL A 315 26.41 -7.68 9.86
CA VAL A 315 26.42 -6.79 11.04
C VAL A 315 27.11 -5.49 10.67
N PHE A 316 26.38 -4.38 10.73
CA PHE A 316 26.90 -3.07 10.37
C PHE A 316 27.71 -2.44 11.53
N PRO A 317 28.90 -1.87 11.26
CA PRO A 317 29.88 -1.53 12.30
C PRO A 317 29.55 -0.29 13.14
N GLY A 318 28.60 0.55 12.72
CA GLY A 318 28.25 1.77 13.43
C GLY A 318 27.10 2.56 12.82
N ALA A 319 26.74 3.67 13.46
CA ALA A 319 25.68 4.55 12.98
C ALA A 319 26.08 5.21 11.65
N GLY A 320 25.17 5.19 10.69
CA GLY A 320 25.42 5.65 9.32
C GLY A 320 24.35 5.10 8.36
N THR A 321 24.38 5.61 7.14
CA THR A 321 23.61 5.08 6.02
C THR A 321 24.54 4.21 5.19
N TYR A 322 24.14 2.97 4.95
CA TYR A 322 24.89 2.00 4.16
C TYR A 322 24.09 1.66 2.90
N HIS A 323 24.67 1.98 1.74
CA HIS A 323 24.09 1.64 0.43
C HIS A 323 24.39 0.18 0.13
N THR A 324 23.42 -0.71 0.37
CA THR A 324 23.57 -2.14 0.12
C THR A 324 23.07 -2.46 -1.29
N MET A 325 23.91 -3.15 -2.06
CA MET A 325 23.63 -3.52 -3.45
C MET A 325 23.78 -5.03 -3.64
N LEU A 326 22.86 -5.62 -4.38
CA LEU A 326 22.94 -6.97 -4.90
C LEU A 326 23.05 -6.92 -6.42
N GLN A 327 23.96 -7.69 -6.98
CA GLN A 327 24.09 -7.94 -8.40
C GLN A 327 23.91 -9.43 -8.66
N VAL A 328 22.97 -9.79 -9.54
CA VAL A 328 22.70 -11.16 -9.98
C VAL A 328 22.95 -11.26 -11.47
N THR A 329 23.62 -12.33 -11.92
CA THR A 329 23.87 -12.61 -13.33
C THR A 329 23.29 -13.96 -13.73
N ASP A 330 22.52 -14.01 -14.82
CA ASP A 330 21.94 -15.24 -15.38
C ASP A 330 22.93 -16.02 -16.29
N GLU A 331 22.50 -17.14 -16.86
CA GLU A 331 23.31 -17.98 -17.77
C GLU A 331 23.62 -17.28 -19.10
N GLU A 332 22.76 -16.35 -19.52
CA GLU A 332 22.87 -15.55 -20.73
C GLU A 332 23.79 -14.32 -20.55
N GLY A 333 24.18 -14.01 -19.31
CA GLY A 333 25.04 -12.90 -18.95
C GLY A 333 24.30 -11.57 -18.74
N ASN A 334 22.97 -11.59 -18.62
CA ASN A 334 22.20 -10.43 -18.21
C ASN A 334 22.41 -10.19 -16.72
N VAL A 335 22.52 -8.90 -16.38
CA VAL A 335 22.79 -8.45 -15.01
C VAL A 335 21.57 -7.73 -14.50
N GLU A 336 21.07 -8.19 -13.35
CA GLU A 336 20.00 -7.54 -12.59
C GLU A 336 20.58 -7.02 -11.28
N GLU A 337 20.22 -5.80 -10.92
CA GLU A 337 20.73 -5.12 -9.73
C GLU A 337 19.56 -4.71 -8.84
N GLY A 338 19.75 -4.89 -7.53
CA GLY A 338 18.82 -4.43 -6.51
C GLY A 338 19.57 -3.65 -5.44
N GLU A 339 18.97 -2.57 -4.94
CA GLU A 339 19.60 -1.71 -3.94
C GLU A 339 18.67 -1.42 -2.77
N VAL A 340 19.26 -1.17 -1.60
CA VAL A 340 18.55 -0.74 -0.39
C VAL A 340 19.47 0.07 0.52
N ASP A 341 18.94 1.15 1.08
CA ASP A 341 19.63 1.95 2.08
C ASP A 341 19.36 1.43 3.49
N ILE A 342 20.40 0.95 4.18
CA ILE A 342 20.33 0.54 5.57
C ILE A 342 20.76 1.71 6.47
N ILE A 343 19.82 2.22 7.26
CA ILE A 343 20.08 3.31 8.20
C ILE A 343 20.27 2.74 9.61
N ILE A 344 21.50 2.79 10.13
CA ILE A 344 21.82 2.45 11.51
C ILE A 344 21.81 3.73 12.35
N THR A 345 20.91 3.82 13.32
CA THR A 345 20.79 4.98 14.19
C THR A 345 21.69 4.86 15.42
N PHE A 346 22.26 5.98 15.86
CA PHE A 346 23.11 6.03 17.05
C PHE A 346 22.32 5.83 18.35
N PHE A 347 21.08 6.31 18.39
CA PHE A 347 20.21 6.29 19.57
C PHE A 347 19.37 5.00 19.66
N HIS A 348 20.02 3.86 19.88
CA HIS A 348 19.32 2.58 20.09
C HIS A 348 19.61 2.02 21.49
N LEU A 349 18.59 1.56 22.22
CA LEU A 349 18.72 1.05 23.60
C LEU A 349 19.60 -0.20 23.70
N SER A 350 19.71 -0.96 22.61
CA SER A 350 20.60 -2.13 22.49
C SER A 350 22.02 -1.79 22.01
N ASN A 351 22.30 -0.51 21.69
CA ASN A 351 23.66 -0.06 21.39
C ASN A 351 24.45 0.09 22.70
N PRO A 352 25.54 -0.68 22.91
CA PRO A 352 26.27 -0.68 24.18
C PRO A 352 26.95 0.66 24.49
N VAL A 353 27.31 1.44 23.47
CA VAL A 353 27.92 2.76 23.61
C VAL A 353 26.89 3.76 24.12
N TYR A 354 25.68 3.73 23.55
CA TYR A 354 24.58 4.59 24.00
C TYR A 354 24.13 4.22 25.43
N LEU A 355 24.00 2.93 25.74
CA LEU A 355 23.64 2.49 27.09
C LEU A 355 24.66 2.95 28.14
N ALA A 356 25.96 2.88 27.82
CA ALA A 356 27.01 3.39 28.70
C ALA A 356 26.88 4.91 28.92
N PHE A 357 26.56 5.68 27.87
CA PHE A 357 26.34 7.13 27.97
C PHE A 357 25.13 7.48 28.85
N VAL A 358 24.01 6.77 28.68
CA VAL A 358 22.80 6.95 29.51
C VAL A 358 23.09 6.62 30.97
N VAL A 359 23.81 5.53 31.27
CA VAL A 359 24.19 5.17 32.64
C VAL A 359 25.05 6.25 33.28
N VAL A 360 26.03 6.81 32.55
CA VAL A 360 26.86 7.92 33.05
C VAL A 360 26.02 9.15 33.36
N LEU A 361 25.08 9.52 32.48
CA LEU A 361 24.17 10.65 32.72
C LEU A 361 23.28 10.43 33.95
N VAL A 362 22.75 9.22 34.14
CA VAL A 362 21.95 8.86 35.33
C VAL A 362 22.80 8.96 36.60
N VAL A 363 24.04 8.46 36.59
CA VAL A 363 24.95 8.57 37.74
C VAL A 363 25.26 10.03 38.05
N ILE A 364 25.55 10.86 37.05
CA ILE A 364 25.78 12.30 37.24
C ILE A 364 24.53 12.96 37.85
N CYS A 365 23.34 12.64 37.36
CA CYS A 365 22.08 13.17 37.87
C CYS A 365 21.84 12.75 39.34
N LEU A 366 22.11 11.50 39.69
CA LEU A 366 22.00 11.04 41.08
C LEU A 366 23.03 11.72 42.00
N LEU A 367 24.25 11.96 41.51
CA LEU A 367 25.27 12.69 42.26
C LEU A 367 24.90 14.16 42.47
N THR A 368 24.31 14.83 41.48
CA THR A 368 23.86 16.23 41.64
C THR A 368 22.67 16.34 42.58
N ILE A 369 21.73 15.40 42.54
CA ILE A 369 20.61 15.32 43.49
C ILE A 369 21.14 15.07 44.91
N ALA A 370 22.07 14.13 45.10
CA ALA A 370 22.67 13.86 46.40
C ALA A 370 23.45 15.07 46.96
N ALA A 371 24.15 15.82 46.10
CA ALA A 371 24.83 17.05 46.49
C ALA A 371 23.86 18.16 46.93
N MET A 372 22.70 18.29 46.25
CA MET A 372 21.65 19.23 46.66
C MET A 372 21.05 18.88 48.03
N PHE A 373 20.84 17.59 48.32
CA PHE A 373 20.37 17.17 49.65
C PHE A 373 21.40 17.43 50.75
N ARG A 374 22.70 17.23 50.49
CA ARG A 374 23.74 17.53 51.49
C ARG A 374 23.90 19.02 51.83
N LEU A 375 23.61 19.92 50.90
CA LEU A 375 23.63 21.36 51.16
C LEU A 375 22.43 21.82 52.00
N LYS A 376 21.32 21.07 51.95
CA LYS A 376 20.12 21.32 52.74
C LYS A 376 20.31 20.96 54.22
N ASP A 377 20.99 19.85 54.50
CA ASP A 377 21.26 19.44 55.90
C ASP A 377 22.27 20.37 56.59
N ASN A 378 23.21 20.96 55.86
CA ASN A 378 24.21 21.90 56.41
C ASN A 378 23.66 23.32 56.65
N SER A 379 22.46 23.68 56.17
CA SER A 379 21.85 24.99 56.41
C SER A 379 20.98 25.04 57.66
N ASP A 380 20.62 23.89 58.23
CA ASP A 380 19.67 23.80 59.34
C ASP A 380 20.38 23.74 60.71
N ASP A 381 21.72 23.67 60.74
CA ASP A 381 22.54 23.61 61.97
C ASP A 381 23.14 24.97 62.41
N GLU A 382 22.92 26.07 61.68
CA GLU A 382 23.48 27.41 62.03
C GLU A 382 22.51 28.33 62.80
N ASP A 383 21.28 27.90 63.12
CA ASP A 383 20.25 28.76 63.75
C ASP A 383 19.99 28.49 65.26
N GLU A 384 20.85 27.76 65.99
CA GLU A 384 20.63 27.46 67.43
C GLU A 384 21.52 28.20 68.46
N ASP A 385 22.37 29.15 68.07
CA ASP A 385 23.19 29.93 69.02
C ASP A 385 23.10 31.46 68.79
N GLU A 386 22.00 32.11 69.22
CA GLU A 386 21.99 33.53 69.65
C GLU A 386 21.00 33.82 70.79
#